data_AF-F5J3Y8-F1
#
_entry.id   AF-F5J3Y8-F1
#
_cell.length_a   1.000
_cell.length_b   1.000
_cell.length_c   1.000
_cell.angle_alpha   90.00
_cell.angle_beta   90.00
_cell.angle_gamma   90.00
#
_symmetry.space_group_name_H-M   'P 1'
#
loop_
_entity.id
_entity.type
_entity.pdbx_description
1 polymer ?
#
loop_
_entity_poly.entity_id
_entity_poly.type
_entity_poly.pdbx_seq_one_letter_code
_entity_poly.pdbx_strand_id
1 'polypeptide(L)'
;MPLADATGQNIQPYKYNNKKLDGRNGLNWYDYSARYLAFDFPVMPMVDPMSEKYYSISPYAYVANNPIRYIDLRGDSISVAEEYRELFYIGLASAFGRYAKNFSYTESGMLVYNGSTKGMTKDQKNLFKGMNSVMSEEMTTNVIYGKETEISLADGSTQTVQASQGGGALAVLASENPGVAQNTILIDPSMHHKTTTVMEVTSAYYKTPISPANGPRFRQAPLYTTIQDLFYHELGHVIYQGQSQDKVLKYNNIFRRMFGHPVRKPDETHNKTIK
;
A
#
# COMPACT_ATOMS: atom_id res chain seq x y z
N MET A 1 -31.78 -15.38 30.62
CA MET A 1 -31.79 -13.99 31.12
C MET A 1 -32.31 -13.10 30.00
N PRO A 2 -33.34 -12.28 30.20
CA PRO A 2 -33.77 -11.33 29.18
C PRO A 2 -32.79 -10.14 29.22
N LEU A 3 -32.18 -9.82 28.08
CA LEU A 3 -31.27 -8.68 27.95
C LEU A 3 -32.09 -7.39 27.98
N ALA A 4 -31.70 -6.49 28.88
CA ALA A 4 -32.38 -5.24 29.16
C ALA A 4 -32.54 -4.38 27.90
N ASP A 5 -33.77 -3.93 27.70
CA ASP A 5 -34.16 -2.93 26.71
C ASP A 5 -33.49 -1.59 27.09
N ALA A 6 -32.52 -1.14 26.30
CA ALA A 6 -31.79 0.10 26.56
C ALA A 6 -32.58 1.29 25.99
N THR A 7 -33.69 1.63 26.64
CA THR A 7 -34.35 2.92 26.45
C THR A 7 -33.48 4.04 27.02
N GLY A 8 -32.74 4.73 26.14
CA GLY A 8 -32.34 6.12 26.36
C GLY A 8 -30.90 6.40 26.82
N GLN A 9 -30.17 7.10 25.95
CA GLN A 9 -29.06 8.03 26.27
C GLN A 9 -27.71 7.45 26.72
N ASN A 10 -27.11 6.59 25.89
CA ASN A 10 -25.69 6.65 25.47
C ASN A 10 -25.46 5.57 24.40
N ILE A 11 -26.00 5.77 23.20
CA ILE A 11 -25.96 4.75 22.16
C ILE A 11 -24.59 4.82 21.49
N GLN A 12 -23.58 4.16 22.04
CA GLN A 12 -22.36 3.86 21.27
C GLN A 12 -22.77 2.90 20.15
N PRO A 13 -22.85 3.34 18.87
CA PRO A 13 -23.41 2.51 17.81
C PRO A 13 -22.41 1.46 17.34
N TYR A 14 -21.13 1.63 17.65
CA TYR A 14 -20.06 0.69 17.32
C TYR A 14 -19.81 -0.23 18.52
N LYS A 15 -19.92 -1.56 18.32
CA LYS A 15 -19.66 -2.55 19.39
C LYS A 15 -18.58 -3.53 18.95
N TYR A 16 -18.96 -4.78 18.64
CA TYR A 16 -18.03 -5.82 18.22
C TYR A 16 -17.23 -5.38 16.98
N ASN A 17 -15.90 -5.55 17.02
CA ASN A 17 -14.94 -5.15 15.98
C ASN A 17 -15.11 -3.71 15.45
N ASN A 18 -15.55 -2.78 16.32
CA ASN A 18 -15.87 -1.39 15.95
C ASN A 18 -16.81 -1.30 14.74
N LYS A 19 -17.65 -2.31 14.51
CA LYS A 19 -18.68 -2.28 13.48
C LYS A 19 -19.98 -1.77 14.06
N LYS A 20 -20.73 -1.07 13.23
CA LYS A 20 -21.99 -0.44 13.61
C LYS A 20 -23.01 -1.55 13.85
N LEU A 21 -23.55 -1.60 15.06
CA LEU A 21 -24.71 -2.42 15.39
C LEU A 21 -25.95 -1.76 14.78
N ASP A 22 -26.55 -2.42 13.79
CA ASP A 22 -27.86 -2.11 13.26
C ASP A 22 -28.90 -2.99 13.96
N GLY A 23 -29.65 -2.37 14.88
CA GLY A 23 -30.75 -3.01 15.62
C GLY A 23 -32.09 -2.95 14.89
N ARG A 24 -32.15 -2.48 13.63
CA ARG A 24 -33.41 -2.42 12.87
C ARG A 24 -34.04 -3.80 12.78
N ASN A 25 -35.36 -3.83 12.96
CA ASN A 25 -36.20 -5.04 12.90
C ASN A 25 -35.90 -6.11 13.96
N GLY A 26 -35.17 -5.77 15.04
CA GLY A 26 -34.90 -6.68 16.16
C GLY A 26 -33.84 -7.76 15.88
N LEU A 27 -33.13 -7.67 14.74
CA LEU A 27 -32.16 -8.69 14.31
C LEU A 27 -30.71 -8.44 14.76
N ASN A 28 -30.40 -7.25 15.30
CA ASN A 28 -29.09 -6.89 15.89
C ASN A 28 -27.88 -7.36 15.05
N TRP A 29 -27.64 -6.74 13.90
CA TRP A 29 -26.53 -7.12 13.01
C TRP A 29 -25.40 -6.11 13.02
N TYR A 30 -24.17 -6.57 12.78
CA TYR A 30 -23.03 -5.68 12.57
C TYR A 30 -22.82 -5.41 11.08
N ASP A 31 -22.70 -4.14 10.73
CA ASP A 31 -22.41 -3.69 9.36
C ASP A 31 -20.91 -3.79 9.03
N TYR A 32 -20.55 -4.73 8.15
CA TYR A 32 -19.19 -4.92 7.60
C TYR A 32 -19.10 -4.40 6.15
N SER A 33 -19.95 -3.44 5.79
CA SER A 33 -20.09 -2.79 4.48
C SER A 33 -20.60 -3.70 3.36
N ALA A 34 -19.91 -4.83 3.11
CA ALA A 34 -20.24 -5.76 2.03
C ALA A 34 -21.09 -6.94 2.47
N ARG A 35 -21.08 -7.25 3.77
CA ARG A 35 -21.88 -8.27 4.41
C ARG A 35 -22.31 -7.77 5.78
N TYR A 36 -23.27 -8.46 6.37
CA TYR A 36 -23.62 -8.30 7.78
C TYR A 36 -23.06 -9.47 8.59
N LEU A 37 -22.77 -9.26 9.86
CA LEU A 37 -22.52 -10.33 10.82
C LEU A 37 -23.70 -10.41 11.78
N ALA A 38 -24.29 -11.61 11.90
CA ALA A 38 -25.34 -11.84 12.87
C ALA A 38 -24.77 -11.81 14.30
N PHE A 39 -25.47 -11.19 15.26
CA PHE A 39 -25.04 -11.19 16.65
C PHE A 39 -25.25 -12.55 17.33
N ASP A 40 -26.38 -13.20 17.04
CA ASP A 40 -26.78 -14.46 17.70
C ASP A 40 -25.99 -15.68 17.21
N PHE A 41 -25.39 -15.59 16.01
CA PHE A 41 -24.63 -16.66 15.40
C PHE A 41 -23.36 -16.09 14.73
N PRO A 42 -22.18 -16.73 14.88
CA PRO A 42 -20.92 -16.27 14.28
C PRO A 42 -20.85 -16.59 12.78
N VAL A 43 -21.92 -16.30 12.05
CA VAL A 43 -22.06 -16.53 10.59
C VAL A 43 -22.46 -15.23 9.92
N MET A 44 -22.03 -15.08 8.67
CA MET A 44 -22.52 -14.01 7.82
C MET A 44 -23.75 -14.56 7.08
N PRO A 45 -24.94 -13.93 7.19
CA PRO A 45 -26.18 -14.45 6.59
C PRO A 45 -26.21 -14.26 5.07
N MET A 46 -25.15 -13.72 4.48
CA MET A 46 -25.00 -13.46 3.05
C MET A 46 -23.78 -14.24 2.52
N VAL A 47 -23.92 -14.76 1.31
CA VAL A 47 -22.83 -15.44 0.58
C VAL A 47 -21.67 -14.47 0.38
N ASP A 48 -20.45 -14.92 0.68
CA ASP A 48 -19.23 -14.20 0.35
C ASP A 48 -19.15 -13.90 -1.16
N PRO A 49 -19.07 -12.63 -1.60
CA PRO A 49 -18.84 -12.29 -3.00
C PRO A 49 -17.56 -12.93 -3.59
N MET A 50 -16.65 -13.39 -2.73
CA MET A 50 -15.39 -14.07 -3.09
C MET A 50 -15.43 -15.57 -2.80
N SER A 51 -16.61 -16.18 -2.66
CA SER A 51 -16.74 -17.61 -2.37
C SER A 51 -15.99 -18.51 -3.37
N GLU A 52 -15.89 -18.07 -4.63
CA GLU A 52 -15.17 -18.78 -5.70
C GLU A 52 -13.64 -18.81 -5.52
N LYS A 53 -13.08 -17.98 -4.63
CA LYS A 53 -11.65 -17.96 -4.30
C LYS A 53 -11.28 -18.97 -3.21
N TYR A 54 -12.26 -19.40 -2.42
CA TYR A 54 -12.04 -20.20 -1.21
C TYR A 54 -12.96 -21.43 -1.18
N TYR A 55 -12.82 -22.33 -2.16
CA TYR A 55 -13.65 -23.54 -2.28
C TYR A 55 -13.69 -24.42 -1.03
N SER A 56 -12.65 -24.39 -0.20
CA SER A 56 -12.55 -25.18 1.04
C SER A 56 -13.20 -24.51 2.26
N ILE A 57 -13.68 -23.27 2.14
CA ILE A 57 -14.28 -22.50 3.23
C ILE A 57 -15.75 -22.25 2.89
N SER A 58 -16.63 -22.41 3.88
CA SER A 58 -18.05 -22.12 3.68
C SER A 58 -18.24 -20.65 3.26
N PRO A 59 -19.07 -20.35 2.25
CA PRO A 59 -19.36 -18.98 1.82
C PRO A 59 -20.02 -18.12 2.91
N TYR A 60 -20.46 -18.73 4.01
CA TYR A 60 -21.09 -18.07 5.16
C TYR A 60 -20.14 -17.97 6.37
N ALA A 61 -18.91 -18.46 6.27
CA ALA A 61 -17.94 -18.46 7.36
C ALA A 61 -17.47 -17.03 7.66
N TYR A 62 -17.57 -16.64 8.93
CA TYR A 62 -16.98 -15.40 9.41
C TYR A 62 -15.50 -15.64 9.70
N VAL A 63 -14.62 -14.90 9.01
CA VAL A 63 -13.18 -14.82 9.33
C VAL A 63 -12.48 -16.20 9.31
N ALA A 64 -12.82 -17.03 8.31
CA ALA A 64 -12.34 -18.42 8.19
C ALA A 64 -12.50 -19.26 9.47
N ASN A 65 -13.56 -18.98 10.26
CA ASN A 65 -13.84 -19.58 11.57
C ASN A 65 -12.78 -19.33 12.65
N ASN A 66 -11.91 -18.32 12.50
CA ASN A 66 -10.94 -17.95 13.53
C ASN A 66 -10.94 -16.44 13.80
N PRO A 67 -12.03 -15.91 14.41
CA PRO A 67 -12.19 -14.49 14.70
C PRO A 67 -11.32 -13.98 15.86
N ILE A 68 -10.57 -14.87 16.53
CA ILE A 68 -9.58 -14.51 17.54
C ILE A 68 -8.26 -14.14 16.86
N ARG A 69 -7.91 -14.82 15.76
CA ARG A 69 -6.63 -14.65 15.06
C ARG A 69 -6.70 -13.70 13.88
N TYR A 70 -7.84 -13.60 13.22
CA TYR A 70 -8.00 -12.79 12.01
C TYR A 70 -9.11 -11.75 12.22
N ILE A 71 -9.06 -10.69 11.41
CA ILE A 71 -10.07 -9.63 11.34
C ILE A 71 -10.41 -9.49 9.86
N ASP A 72 -11.70 -9.35 9.52
CA ASP A 72 -12.12 -9.03 8.15
C ASP A 72 -11.89 -7.52 7.92
N LEU A 73 -10.79 -7.19 7.22
CA LEU A 73 -10.08 -5.90 7.24
C LEU A 73 -10.46 -4.91 6.14
N ARG A 74 -11.51 -5.13 5.33
CA ARG A 74 -11.78 -4.32 4.11
C ARG A 74 -11.62 -2.80 4.31
N GLY A 75 -10.47 -2.26 3.89
CA GLY A 75 -10.13 -0.83 3.94
C GLY A 75 -8.66 -0.46 4.13
N ASP A 76 -7.81 -1.35 4.69
CA ASP A 76 -6.47 -0.99 5.16
C ASP A 76 -5.37 -2.02 4.77
N SER A 77 -4.45 -1.67 3.85
CA SER A 77 -3.47 -2.59 3.24
C SER A 77 -2.01 -2.15 3.25
N ILE A 78 -1.65 -1.07 3.95
CA ILE A 78 -0.24 -0.73 4.22
C ILE A 78 0.08 -1.09 5.67
N SER A 79 0.95 -2.09 5.89
CA SER A 79 1.42 -2.50 7.23
C SER A 79 2.77 -1.87 7.53
N VAL A 80 2.94 -1.31 8.73
CA VAL A 80 4.22 -0.75 9.19
C VAL A 80 4.48 -1.21 10.63
N ALA A 81 5.58 -1.93 10.82
CA ALA A 81 6.02 -2.39 12.13
C ALA A 81 6.27 -1.19 13.07
N GLU A 82 6.03 -1.37 14.37
CA GLU A 82 6.00 -0.27 15.34
C GLU A 82 7.32 0.51 15.39
N GLU A 83 8.44 -0.20 15.32
CA GLU A 83 9.80 0.36 15.27
C GLU A 83 10.05 1.27 14.07
N TYR A 84 9.24 1.17 13.02
CA TYR A 84 9.37 1.94 11.78
C TYR A 84 8.38 3.10 11.67
N ARG A 85 7.38 3.19 12.54
CA ARG A 85 6.28 4.15 12.41
C ARG A 85 6.73 5.60 12.50
N GLU A 86 7.71 5.91 13.35
CA GLU A 86 8.26 7.27 13.47
C GLU A 86 8.94 7.72 12.17
N LEU A 87 9.80 6.87 11.59
CA LEU A 87 10.49 7.15 10.33
C LEU A 87 9.50 7.27 9.18
N PHE A 88 8.49 6.39 9.15
CA PHE A 88 7.41 6.43 8.18
C PHE A 88 6.58 7.72 8.30
N TYR A 89 6.23 8.13 9.53
CA TYR A 89 5.47 9.34 9.80
C TYR A 89 6.23 10.60 9.36
N ILE A 90 7.56 10.66 9.49
CA ILE A 90 8.37 11.74 8.92
C ILE A 90 8.18 11.81 7.39
N GLY A 91 8.12 10.67 6.71
CA GLY A 91 7.79 10.59 5.28
C GLY A 91 6.41 11.14 4.95
N LEU A 92 5.39 10.79 5.74
CA LEU A 92 4.04 11.32 5.58
C LEU A 92 3.98 12.83 5.87
N ALA A 93 4.59 13.27 6.97
CA ALA A 93 4.63 14.66 7.40
C ALA A 93 5.33 15.55 6.38
N SER A 94 6.39 15.06 5.75
CA SER A 94 7.04 15.79 4.67
C SER A 94 6.05 16.04 3.53
N ALA A 95 5.34 15.01 3.05
CA ALA A 95 4.48 15.14 1.87
C ALA A 95 3.16 15.87 2.16
N PHE A 96 2.52 15.52 3.28
CA PHE A 96 1.16 15.98 3.61
C PHE A 96 1.14 17.12 4.62
N GLY A 97 2.28 17.51 5.20
CA GLY A 97 2.37 18.58 6.19
C GLY A 97 1.36 18.38 7.31
N ARG A 98 0.54 19.40 7.58
CA ARG A 98 -0.51 19.34 8.61
C ARG A 98 -1.56 18.24 8.43
N TYR A 99 -1.70 17.68 7.22
CA TYR A 99 -2.66 16.59 6.96
C TYR A 99 -2.10 15.23 7.38
N ALA A 100 -0.79 15.13 7.62
CA ALA A 100 -0.16 13.89 8.06
C ALA A 100 -0.72 13.38 9.40
N LYS A 101 -1.16 14.30 10.28
CA LYS A 101 -1.81 13.97 11.55
C LYS A 101 -3.10 13.14 11.44
N ASN A 102 -3.68 13.10 10.24
CA ASN A 102 -4.89 12.34 9.98
C ASN A 102 -4.57 10.89 9.58
N PHE A 103 -3.29 10.55 9.39
CA PHE A 103 -2.87 9.16 9.30
C PHE A 103 -2.74 8.57 10.71
N SER A 104 -3.23 7.36 10.88
CA SER A 104 -3.13 6.59 12.11
C SER A 104 -2.94 5.11 11.79
N TYR A 105 -2.73 4.30 12.81
CA TYR A 105 -2.64 2.85 12.67
C TYR A 105 -3.81 2.17 13.37
N THR A 106 -4.34 1.11 12.77
CA THR A 106 -5.25 0.18 13.44
C THR A 106 -4.51 -0.64 14.51
N GLU A 107 -5.25 -1.37 15.34
CA GLU A 107 -4.67 -2.34 16.29
C GLU A 107 -3.83 -3.42 15.59
N SER A 108 -4.20 -3.79 14.35
CA SER A 108 -3.44 -4.73 13.51
C SER A 108 -2.22 -4.11 12.82
N GLY A 109 -1.94 -2.83 13.05
CA GLY A 109 -0.78 -2.13 12.51
C GLY A 109 -0.93 -1.62 11.07
N MET A 110 -2.15 -1.56 10.57
CA MET A 110 -2.44 -1.07 9.22
C MET A 110 -2.62 0.45 9.22
N LEU A 111 -2.01 1.12 8.23
CA LEU A 111 -2.11 2.56 8.03
C LEU A 111 -3.49 2.93 7.49
N VAL A 112 -4.12 3.93 8.10
CA VAL A 112 -5.43 4.46 7.72
C VAL A 112 -5.39 5.97 7.64
N TYR A 113 -6.28 6.57 6.85
CA TYR A 113 -6.45 8.03 6.77
C TYR A 113 -7.87 8.45 7.19
N ASN A 114 -7.99 9.10 8.34
CA ASN A 114 -9.26 9.49 8.95
C ASN A 114 -9.63 10.96 8.73
N GLY A 115 -9.02 11.61 7.73
CA GLY A 115 -9.17 13.03 7.47
C GLY A 115 -9.95 13.38 6.21
N SER A 116 -10.18 14.68 6.00
CA SER A 116 -10.60 15.21 4.70
C SER A 116 -9.39 15.53 3.83
N THR A 117 -9.50 15.35 2.52
CA THR A 117 -8.53 15.85 1.53
C THR A 117 -8.82 17.29 1.09
N LYS A 118 -9.86 17.91 1.65
CA LYS A 118 -10.22 19.31 1.40
C LYS A 118 -9.09 20.23 1.87
N GLY A 119 -8.63 21.09 0.97
CA GLY A 119 -7.52 22.02 1.22
C GLY A 119 -6.11 21.47 0.92
N MET A 120 -5.97 20.19 0.55
CA MET A 120 -4.71 19.68 0.00
C MET A 120 -4.42 20.33 -1.36
N THR A 121 -3.13 20.51 -1.68
CA THR A 121 -2.70 20.93 -3.01
C THR A 121 -3.04 19.86 -4.07
N LYS A 122 -2.97 20.22 -5.36
CA LYS A 122 -3.20 19.26 -6.44
C LYS A 122 -2.23 18.07 -6.37
N ASP A 123 -0.95 18.35 -6.11
CA ASP A 123 0.07 17.30 -6.00
C ASP A 123 -0.15 16.43 -4.75
N GLN A 124 -0.50 17.02 -3.60
CA GLN A 124 -0.88 16.25 -2.40
C GLN A 124 -2.08 15.34 -2.65
N LYS A 125 -3.12 15.82 -3.34
CA LYS A 125 -4.29 14.98 -3.68
C LYS A 125 -3.93 13.83 -4.62
N ASN A 126 -3.07 14.09 -5.61
CA ASN A 126 -2.65 13.05 -6.54
C ASN A 126 -1.77 12.00 -5.86
N LEU A 127 -0.87 12.42 -4.97
CA LEU A 127 -0.04 11.52 -4.17
C LEU A 127 -0.91 10.70 -3.20
N PHE A 128 -1.82 11.38 -2.48
CA PHE A 128 -2.79 10.72 -1.60
C PHE A 128 -3.66 9.71 -2.34
N LYS A 129 -4.10 10.02 -3.57
CA LYS A 129 -4.91 9.08 -4.37
C LYS A 129 -4.17 7.75 -4.60
N GLY A 130 -2.87 7.79 -4.86
CA GLY A 130 -2.04 6.59 -5.01
C GLY A 130 -1.88 5.84 -3.69
N MET A 131 -1.59 6.54 -2.59
CA MET A 131 -1.56 5.91 -1.27
C MET A 131 -2.89 5.27 -0.90
N ASN A 132 -3.99 5.97 -1.16
CA ASN A 132 -5.34 5.50 -0.85
C ASN A 132 -5.73 4.29 -1.70
N SER A 133 -5.25 4.17 -2.94
CA SER A 133 -5.49 2.93 -3.70
C SER A 133 -4.83 1.74 -3.02
N VAL A 134 -3.58 1.86 -2.58
CA VAL A 134 -2.87 0.79 -1.87
C VAL A 134 -3.46 0.53 -0.49
N MET A 135 -3.83 1.57 0.27
CA MET A 135 -4.51 1.38 1.56
C MET A 135 -5.83 0.64 1.38
N SER A 136 -6.57 0.86 0.30
CA SER A 136 -7.85 0.19 0.04
C SER A 136 -7.73 -1.16 -0.69
N GLU A 137 -6.52 -1.65 -0.99
CA GLU A 137 -6.33 -2.95 -1.63
C GLU A 137 -6.63 -4.11 -0.66
N GLU A 138 -6.77 -5.32 -1.20
CA GLU A 138 -6.83 -6.54 -0.39
C GLU A 138 -5.44 -7.11 -0.09
N MET A 139 -4.45 -6.81 -0.94
CA MET A 139 -3.09 -7.29 -0.79
C MET A 139 -2.33 -6.41 0.21
N THR A 140 -1.90 -7.00 1.33
CA THR A 140 -1.03 -6.31 2.28
C THR A 140 0.29 -5.92 1.63
N THR A 141 0.68 -4.67 1.84
CA THR A 141 1.99 -4.11 1.52
C THR A 141 2.72 -3.77 2.81
N ASN A 142 3.76 -4.54 3.12
CA ASN A 142 4.61 -4.32 4.29
C ASN A 142 5.67 -3.25 3.97
N VAL A 143 5.83 -2.25 4.83
CA VAL A 143 6.91 -1.25 4.70
C VAL A 143 7.95 -1.49 5.79
N ILE A 144 9.18 -1.76 5.35
CA ILE A 144 10.29 -2.18 6.19
C ILE A 144 11.48 -1.27 5.93
N TYR A 145 12.13 -0.79 7.00
CA TYR A 145 13.38 -0.04 6.89
C TYR A 145 14.55 -0.90 7.35
N GLY A 146 15.44 -1.21 6.42
CA GLY A 146 16.57 -2.10 6.65
C GLY A 146 17.36 -2.34 5.37
N LYS A 147 18.57 -2.88 5.52
CA LYS A 147 19.39 -3.30 4.37
C LYS A 147 18.88 -4.59 3.74
N GLU A 148 18.31 -5.46 4.55
CA GLU A 148 17.73 -6.74 4.17
C GLU A 148 16.55 -7.09 5.06
N THR A 149 15.70 -7.99 4.58
CA THR A 149 14.57 -8.52 5.34
C THR A 149 14.21 -9.92 4.84
N GLU A 150 13.50 -10.67 5.67
CA GLU A 150 12.89 -11.95 5.27
C GLU A 150 11.44 -11.72 4.86
N ILE A 151 11.09 -12.15 3.65
CA ILE A 151 9.71 -12.16 3.17
C ILE A 151 9.12 -13.55 3.28
N SER A 152 7.84 -13.63 3.63
CA SER A 152 7.12 -14.90 3.69
C SER A 152 6.62 -15.33 2.31
N LEU A 153 6.82 -16.59 2.00
CA LEU A 153 6.30 -17.25 0.81
C LEU A 153 4.97 -17.96 1.12
N ALA A 154 4.21 -18.26 0.08
CA ALA A 154 2.88 -18.87 0.15
C ALA A 154 2.90 -20.31 0.69
N ASP A 155 4.05 -20.99 0.61
CA ASP A 155 4.27 -22.31 1.20
C ASP A 155 4.67 -22.26 2.68
N GLY A 156 4.78 -21.07 3.26
CA GLY A 156 5.17 -20.83 4.64
C GLY A 156 6.68 -20.73 4.88
N SER A 157 7.51 -20.90 3.85
CA SER A 157 8.95 -20.64 3.93
C SER A 157 9.27 -19.15 3.88
N THR A 158 10.53 -18.78 4.14
CA THR A 158 11.00 -17.39 4.03
C THR A 158 12.13 -17.25 3.00
N GLN A 159 12.25 -16.06 2.42
CA GLN A 159 13.33 -15.69 1.52
C GLN A 159 13.94 -14.36 1.96
N THR A 160 15.27 -14.27 2.02
CA THR A 160 15.98 -13.01 2.28
C THR A 160 16.03 -12.17 1.01
N VAL A 161 15.65 -10.91 1.12
CA VAL A 161 15.78 -9.89 0.05
C VAL A 161 16.60 -8.70 0.55
N GLN A 162 17.29 -8.02 -0.35
CA GLN A 162 18.20 -6.91 0.00
C GLN A 162 17.84 -5.63 -0.76
N ALA A 163 17.81 -4.50 -0.04
CA ALA A 163 17.52 -3.18 -0.62
C ALA A 163 18.55 -2.77 -1.68
N SER A 164 19.77 -3.29 -1.59
CA SER A 164 20.84 -3.08 -2.57
C SER A 164 20.48 -3.56 -3.98
N GLN A 165 19.55 -4.52 -4.12
CA GLN A 165 19.09 -5.05 -5.41
C GLN A 165 18.39 -3.99 -6.27
N GLY A 166 17.68 -3.04 -5.65
CA GLY A 166 17.09 -1.88 -6.33
C GLY A 166 17.86 -0.58 -6.09
N GLY A 167 19.14 -0.67 -5.72
CA GLY A 167 19.99 0.50 -5.53
C GLY A 167 19.71 1.31 -4.26
N GLY A 168 19.15 0.66 -3.23
CA GLY A 168 18.88 1.28 -1.93
C GLY A 168 17.44 1.14 -1.45
N ALA A 169 16.53 0.72 -2.31
CA ALA A 169 15.17 0.33 -1.98
C ALA A 169 14.70 -0.77 -2.94
N LEU A 170 13.68 -1.54 -2.55
CA LEU A 170 13.16 -2.65 -3.33
C LEU A 170 11.67 -2.86 -3.01
N ALA A 171 10.85 -2.91 -4.06
CA ALA A 171 9.48 -3.42 -4.02
C ALA A 171 9.46 -4.89 -4.49
N VAL A 172 9.02 -5.80 -3.61
CA VAL A 172 8.70 -7.19 -3.97
C VAL A 172 7.19 -7.32 -4.04
N LEU A 173 6.68 -7.62 -5.23
CA LEU A 173 5.24 -7.68 -5.48
C LEU A 173 4.77 -9.13 -5.61
N ALA A 174 3.71 -9.48 -4.89
CA ALA A 174 3.09 -10.81 -4.95
C ALA A 174 2.52 -11.12 -6.35
N SER A 175 2.09 -10.08 -7.08
CA SER A 175 1.58 -10.20 -8.45
C SER A 175 2.64 -10.60 -9.47
N GLU A 176 3.92 -10.32 -9.19
CA GLU A 176 5.04 -10.50 -10.14
C GLU A 176 5.95 -11.66 -9.74
N ASN A 177 5.82 -12.16 -8.51
CA ASN A 177 6.66 -13.21 -7.95
C ASN A 177 5.76 -14.36 -7.46
N PRO A 178 5.50 -15.38 -8.30
CA PRO A 178 4.71 -16.55 -7.92
C PRO A 178 5.30 -17.20 -6.67
N GLY A 179 4.50 -17.25 -5.61
CA GLY A 179 4.93 -17.77 -4.31
C GLY A 179 5.20 -16.70 -3.25
N VAL A 180 5.23 -15.41 -3.58
CA VAL A 180 5.24 -14.35 -2.56
C VAL A 180 3.82 -14.11 -2.05
N ALA A 181 3.64 -14.10 -0.72
CA ALA A 181 2.31 -14.02 -0.10
C ALA A 181 1.77 -12.59 0.03
N GLN A 182 2.66 -11.61 0.19
CA GLN A 182 2.33 -10.20 0.44
C GLN A 182 3.34 -9.29 -0.26
N ASN A 183 2.93 -8.07 -0.59
CA ASN A 183 3.85 -7.07 -1.12
C ASN A 183 4.80 -6.61 0.00
N THR A 184 6.04 -6.27 -0.35
CA THR A 184 7.04 -5.72 0.58
C THR A 184 7.75 -4.55 -0.07
N ILE A 185 7.78 -3.41 0.62
CA ILE A 185 8.63 -2.26 0.32
C ILE A 185 9.76 -2.26 1.36
N LEU A 186 10.98 -2.52 0.91
CA LEU A 186 12.18 -2.47 1.73
C LEU A 186 13.00 -1.23 1.37
N ILE A 187 13.38 -0.43 2.36
CA ILE A 187 14.16 0.80 2.14
C ILE A 187 15.38 0.81 3.07
N ASP A 188 16.58 0.96 2.51
CA ASP A 188 17.79 1.13 3.30
C ASP A 188 17.87 2.56 3.87
N PRO A 189 17.75 2.76 5.20
CA PRO A 189 17.80 4.09 5.79
C PRO A 189 19.17 4.76 5.62
N SER A 190 20.24 4.00 5.30
CA SER A 190 21.57 4.55 5.01
C SER A 190 21.64 5.29 3.66
N MET A 191 20.60 5.21 2.85
CA MET A 191 20.51 5.88 1.54
C MET A 191 20.00 7.32 1.61
N HIS A 192 19.80 7.84 2.81
CA HIS A 192 19.42 9.23 3.04
C HIS A 192 20.44 10.21 2.42
N HIS A 193 19.96 11.09 1.52
CA HIS A 193 20.76 12.14 0.87
C HIS A 193 21.92 11.62 0.01
N LYS A 194 21.71 10.53 -0.74
CA LYS A 194 22.71 10.02 -1.67
C LYS A 194 22.42 10.41 -3.11
N THR A 195 23.49 10.64 -3.86
CA THR A 195 23.45 10.76 -5.31
C THR A 195 23.90 9.42 -5.90
N THR A 196 23.02 8.81 -6.70
CA THR A 196 23.33 7.64 -7.52
C THR A 196 23.40 8.03 -9.00
N THR A 197 23.84 7.12 -9.86
CA THR A 197 23.87 7.32 -11.31
C THR A 197 22.87 6.39 -11.97
N VAL A 198 22.05 6.92 -12.88
CA VAL A 198 21.09 6.15 -13.70
C VAL A 198 21.39 6.32 -15.19
N MET A 199 20.95 5.38 -16.02
CA MET A 199 21.08 5.46 -17.47
C MET A 199 19.78 5.98 -18.11
N GLU A 200 19.62 7.32 -18.12
CA GLU A 200 18.48 7.96 -18.79
C GLU A 200 18.37 7.53 -20.25
N VAL A 201 17.16 7.17 -20.69
CA VAL A 201 16.90 6.87 -22.10
C VAL A 201 16.81 8.16 -22.90
N THR A 202 17.41 8.17 -24.08
CA THR A 202 17.32 9.28 -25.02
C THR A 202 16.19 9.07 -26.02
N SER A 203 15.88 10.07 -26.85
CA SER A 203 14.95 9.91 -27.97
C SER A 203 15.35 8.81 -28.95
N ALA A 204 16.65 8.49 -29.05
CA ALA A 204 17.16 7.41 -29.89
C ALA A 204 16.68 6.03 -29.42
N TYR A 205 16.38 5.88 -28.12
CA TYR A 205 15.92 4.62 -27.56
C TYR A 205 14.63 4.10 -28.20
N TYR A 206 13.77 4.99 -28.69
CA TYR A 206 12.47 4.64 -29.25
C TYR A 206 12.43 4.57 -30.78
N LYS A 207 13.57 4.72 -31.47
CA LYS A 207 13.64 4.72 -32.93
C LYS A 207 14.00 3.34 -33.48
N THR A 208 13.34 2.95 -34.56
CA THR A 208 13.64 1.75 -35.35
C THR A 208 13.87 2.12 -36.82
N PRO A 209 14.85 1.52 -37.52
CA PRO A 209 15.87 0.58 -37.02
C PRO A 209 16.91 1.27 -36.12
N ILE A 210 17.69 0.46 -35.38
CA ILE A 210 18.82 0.96 -34.59
C ILE A 210 19.90 1.47 -35.55
N SER A 211 20.30 2.73 -35.43
CA SER A 211 21.29 3.37 -36.29
C SER A 211 22.19 4.31 -35.50
N PRO A 212 23.52 4.32 -35.72
CA PRO A 212 24.45 5.27 -35.12
C PRO A 212 24.07 6.74 -35.38
N ALA A 213 23.39 7.03 -36.50
CA ALA A 213 22.95 8.38 -36.85
C ALA A 213 21.85 8.93 -35.91
N ASN A 214 21.15 8.06 -35.17
CA ASN A 214 20.12 8.47 -34.20
C ASN A 214 20.70 8.99 -32.87
N GLY A 215 22.01 8.81 -32.64
CA GLY A 215 22.69 9.14 -31.39
C GLY A 215 22.63 8.02 -30.34
N PRO A 216 23.27 8.21 -29.17
CA PRO A 216 23.33 7.19 -28.12
C PRO A 216 21.94 6.96 -27.53
N ARG A 217 21.58 5.70 -27.24
CA ARG A 217 20.26 5.34 -26.66
C ARG A 217 20.16 5.64 -25.17
N PHE A 218 21.29 5.72 -24.48
CA PHE A 218 21.37 5.98 -23.05
C PHE A 218 22.39 7.08 -22.74
N ARG A 219 22.20 7.74 -21.61
CA ARG A 219 23.16 8.71 -21.06
C ARG A 219 23.17 8.59 -19.54
N GLN A 220 24.36 8.61 -18.95
CA GLN A 220 24.50 8.69 -17.50
C GLN A 220 23.96 10.03 -16.98
N ALA A 221 23.14 9.98 -15.94
CA ALA A 221 22.65 11.16 -15.24
C ALA A 221 22.72 10.95 -13.72
N PRO A 222 23.10 11.99 -12.96
CA PRO A 222 23.02 11.93 -11.50
C PRO A 222 21.56 11.95 -11.05
N LEU A 223 21.22 11.07 -10.13
CA LEU A 223 19.93 11.01 -9.46
C LEU A 223 20.14 11.21 -7.96
N TYR A 224 19.66 12.33 -7.47
CA TYR A 224 19.57 12.60 -6.03
C TYR A 224 18.33 11.92 -5.44
N THR A 225 18.52 11.08 -4.42
CA THR A 225 17.47 10.35 -3.71
C THR A 225 17.50 10.64 -2.21
N THR A 226 16.31 10.59 -1.60
CA THR A 226 16.10 10.60 -0.15
C THR A 226 15.29 9.37 0.24
N ILE A 227 15.23 9.04 1.53
CA ILE A 227 14.40 7.92 2.02
C ILE A 227 12.94 8.09 1.58
N GLN A 228 12.42 9.32 1.64
CA GLN A 228 11.04 9.62 1.26
C GLN A 228 10.85 9.50 -0.25
N ASP A 229 11.81 9.96 -1.05
CA ASP A 229 11.79 9.78 -2.51
C ASP A 229 11.77 8.30 -2.89
N LEU A 230 12.61 7.48 -2.24
CA LEU A 230 12.62 6.02 -2.40
C LEU A 230 11.29 5.40 -2.00
N PHE A 231 10.71 5.78 -0.86
CA PHE A 231 9.39 5.27 -0.46
C PHE A 231 8.30 5.54 -1.51
N TYR A 232 8.17 6.78 -1.98
CA TYR A 232 7.16 7.11 -3.00
C TYR A 232 7.49 6.53 -4.38
N HIS A 233 8.76 6.19 -4.64
CA HIS A 233 9.16 5.42 -5.81
C HIS A 233 8.69 3.96 -5.71
N GLU A 234 9.04 3.26 -4.62
CA GLU A 234 8.64 1.87 -4.38
C GLU A 234 7.12 1.71 -4.27
N LEU A 235 6.44 2.66 -3.64
CA LEU A 235 4.98 2.68 -3.61
C LEU A 235 4.38 2.82 -5.03
N GLY A 236 5.09 3.51 -5.94
CA GLY A 236 4.72 3.58 -7.34
C GLY A 236 4.70 2.21 -8.01
N HIS A 237 5.65 1.33 -7.69
CA HIS A 237 5.65 -0.07 -8.18
C HIS A 237 4.40 -0.81 -7.74
N VAL A 238 4.00 -0.66 -6.47
CA VAL A 238 2.76 -1.27 -5.95
C VAL A 238 1.52 -0.74 -6.69
N ILE A 239 1.40 0.58 -6.84
CA ILE A 239 0.23 1.23 -7.48
C ILE A 239 0.09 0.83 -8.95
N TYR A 240 1.21 0.69 -9.66
CA TYR A 240 1.25 0.44 -11.10
C TYR A 240 1.71 -0.97 -11.46
N GLN A 241 1.58 -1.92 -10.54
CA GLN A 241 1.90 -3.34 -10.76
C GLN A 241 1.33 -3.86 -12.09
N GLY A 242 2.17 -4.54 -12.88
CA GLY A 242 1.82 -5.05 -14.22
C GLY A 242 1.57 -3.98 -15.30
N GLN A 243 1.80 -2.69 -15.02
CA GLN A 243 1.70 -1.59 -15.99
C GLN A 243 3.09 -1.09 -16.40
N SER A 244 3.14 -0.15 -17.36
CA SER A 244 4.40 0.38 -17.82
C SER A 244 5.14 1.20 -16.74
N GLN A 245 6.44 0.96 -16.62
CA GLN A 245 7.28 1.50 -15.54
C GLN A 245 7.49 3.03 -15.60
N ASP A 246 7.14 3.68 -16.73
CA ASP A 246 7.09 5.15 -16.79
C ASP A 246 6.04 5.75 -15.83
N LYS A 247 5.01 4.98 -15.46
CA LYS A 247 3.98 5.41 -14.51
C LYS A 247 4.51 5.53 -13.09
N VAL A 248 5.44 4.65 -12.70
CA VAL A 248 6.15 4.72 -11.42
C VAL A 248 6.90 6.05 -11.30
N LEU A 249 7.63 6.45 -12.35
CA LEU A 249 8.29 7.76 -12.38
C LEU A 249 7.31 8.92 -12.38
N LYS A 250 6.19 8.83 -13.11
CA LYS A 250 5.17 9.89 -13.10
C LYS A 250 4.62 10.11 -11.70
N TYR A 251 4.41 9.05 -10.93
CA TYR A 251 3.95 9.13 -9.55
C TYR A 251 5.03 9.67 -8.60
N ASN A 252 6.24 9.11 -8.63
CA ASN A 252 7.36 9.61 -7.84
C ASN A 252 7.66 11.09 -8.14
N ASN A 253 7.54 11.53 -9.39
CA ASN A 253 7.72 12.93 -9.77
C ASN A 253 6.68 13.90 -9.18
N ILE A 254 5.52 13.42 -8.72
CA ILE A 254 4.57 14.23 -7.93
C ILE A 254 5.22 14.62 -6.61
N PHE A 255 5.77 13.64 -5.89
CA PHE A 255 6.52 13.89 -4.67
C PHE A 255 7.71 14.81 -4.96
N ARG A 256 8.56 14.48 -5.95
CA ARG A 256 9.75 15.28 -6.28
C ARG A 256 9.45 16.76 -6.53
N ARG A 257 8.36 17.08 -7.25
CA ARG A 257 7.92 18.48 -7.45
C ARG A 257 7.61 19.20 -6.15
N MET A 258 6.98 18.51 -5.19
CA MET A 258 6.60 19.11 -3.91
C MET A 258 7.82 19.53 -3.06
N PHE A 259 8.98 18.91 -3.29
CA PHE A 259 10.23 19.20 -2.56
C PHE A 259 11.31 19.87 -3.42
N GLY A 260 10.96 20.32 -4.64
CA GLY A 260 11.93 20.94 -5.54
C GLY A 260 13.05 20.00 -6.01
N HIS A 261 12.85 18.69 -5.90
CA HIS A 261 13.81 17.72 -6.44
C HIS A 261 13.74 17.72 -7.98
N PRO A 262 14.88 17.51 -8.68
CA PRO A 262 14.89 17.42 -10.14
C PRO A 262 13.95 16.31 -10.63
N VAL A 263 13.13 16.60 -11.65
CA VAL A 263 12.23 15.61 -12.26
C VAL A 263 13.04 14.45 -12.83
N ARG A 264 12.73 13.23 -12.40
CA ARG A 264 13.36 12.01 -12.91
C ARG A 264 12.83 11.71 -14.30
N LYS A 265 13.73 11.56 -15.27
CA LYS A 265 13.40 11.19 -16.65
C LYS A 265 13.34 9.67 -16.80
N PRO A 266 12.70 9.17 -17.86
CA PRO A 266 12.71 7.74 -18.14
C PRO A 266 14.13 7.21 -18.23
N ASP A 267 14.35 6.03 -17.65
CA ASP A 267 15.64 5.38 -17.54
C ASP A 267 15.54 3.91 -17.98
N GLU A 268 16.66 3.19 -17.91
CA GLU A 268 16.81 1.84 -18.43
C GLU A 268 15.81 0.84 -17.84
N THR A 269 15.38 1.05 -16.58
CA THR A 269 14.40 0.21 -15.89
C THR A 269 13.02 0.85 -15.83
N HIS A 270 12.92 2.18 -15.90
CA HIS A 270 11.66 2.90 -15.77
C HIS A 270 11.30 3.72 -17.00
N ASN A 271 10.79 3.03 -18.01
CA ASN A 271 10.32 3.68 -19.22
C ASN A 271 9.12 2.96 -19.85
N LYS A 272 8.52 3.57 -20.88
CA LYS A 272 7.26 3.09 -21.48
C LYS A 272 7.31 1.71 -22.12
N THR A 273 8.50 1.14 -22.36
CA THR A 273 8.64 -0.21 -22.94
C THR A 273 8.91 -1.29 -21.91
N ILE A 274 9.16 -0.91 -20.65
CA ILE A 274 9.35 -1.85 -19.53
C ILE A 274 8.02 -1.95 -18.78
N LYS A 275 7.64 -3.17 -18.40
CA LYS A 275 6.50 -3.48 -17.54
C LYS A 275 7.04 -4.10 -16.28
#